data_AF-A0A952A459-F1
#
_entry.id   AF-A0A952A459-F1
#
_cell.length_a   1.000
_cell.length_b   1.000
_cell.length_c   1.000
_cell.angle_alpha   90.00
_cell.angle_beta   90.00
_cell.angle_gamma   90.00
#
_symmetry.space_group_name_H-M   'P 1'
#
loop_
_entity.id
_entity.type
_entity.pdbx_description
1 polymer ?
#
loop_
_entity_poly.entity_id
_entity_poly.type
_entity_poly.pdbx_seq_one_letter_code
_entity_poly.pdbx_strand_id
1 'polypeptide(L)'
;MNIHEYQAKQLLAKFGAPISAGFPAFTADEAEAAAKQLPGPVYVVKSQIHAGGRGKGRFNGLGADAKGGVRVVKSVEEVKANAAEMLGRVLVTHQTGEAGKQVNRLYIEAGAPIAKEYYLSLLVDRAVGRVAFVVSTEGGMDIEEVAEHTPEKIHTIRIDPASGFMPHHGRGIAAALKLEGDLAKQAAKLAQQLYTAFKATDASLLEINPLVETTDGKLLVLDAKMGFDGNALFRHPDILELRDLTEEDAMEIEASKYDLAYVKLDGNIGCMVNGAGLAMATMDIIKLNGAEPANFLDVGGGATKEKVTAAFKIITADPNV
;
A
#
# COMPACT_ATOMS: atom_id res chain seq x y z
N MET A 1 -3.93 8.98 1.26
CA MET A 1 -3.90 8.21 2.53
C MET A 1 -3.84 6.73 2.20
N ASN A 2 -2.98 5.96 2.86
CA ASN A 2 -2.88 4.51 2.66
C ASN A 2 -3.57 3.76 3.82
N ILE A 3 -3.93 2.51 3.58
CA ILE A 3 -4.43 1.58 4.60
C ILE A 3 -3.64 0.27 4.56
N HIS A 4 -3.73 -0.49 5.65
CA HIS A 4 -3.11 -1.82 5.76
C HIS A 4 -3.77 -2.85 4.86
N GLU A 5 -3.04 -3.90 4.51
CA GLU A 5 -3.53 -5.01 3.67
C GLU A 5 -4.83 -5.61 4.24
N TYR A 6 -4.91 -5.90 5.55
CA TYR A 6 -6.12 -6.49 6.12
C TYR A 6 -7.35 -5.57 5.95
N GLN A 7 -7.16 -4.25 6.05
CA GLN A 7 -8.22 -3.25 5.85
C GLN A 7 -8.63 -3.21 4.38
N ALA A 8 -7.66 -3.21 3.46
CA ALA A 8 -7.90 -3.25 2.02
C ALA A 8 -8.68 -4.51 1.63
N LYS A 9 -8.28 -5.69 2.12
CA LYS A 9 -8.97 -6.96 1.85
C LYS A 9 -10.39 -6.95 2.41
N GLN A 10 -10.59 -6.50 3.65
CA GLN A 10 -11.92 -6.37 4.24
C GLN A 10 -12.81 -5.39 3.47
N LEU A 11 -12.25 -4.28 2.99
CA LEU A 11 -12.97 -3.31 2.15
C LEU A 11 -13.37 -3.94 0.81
N LEU A 12 -12.44 -4.57 0.10
CA LEU A 12 -12.68 -5.22 -1.19
C LEU A 12 -13.69 -6.39 -1.08
N ALA A 13 -13.68 -7.12 0.04
CA ALA A 13 -14.65 -8.18 0.31
C ALA A 13 -16.10 -7.64 0.37
N LYS A 14 -16.32 -6.40 0.83
CA LYS A 14 -17.65 -5.75 0.80
C LYS A 14 -18.15 -5.52 -0.64
N PHE A 15 -17.25 -5.40 -1.61
CA PHE A 15 -17.56 -5.33 -3.04
C PHE A 15 -17.59 -6.72 -3.71
N GLY A 16 -17.39 -7.78 -2.93
CA GLY A 16 -17.45 -9.17 -3.35
C GLY A 16 -16.17 -9.69 -4.00
N ALA A 17 -15.01 -9.04 -3.79
CA ALA A 17 -13.73 -9.60 -4.19
C ALA A 17 -13.43 -10.88 -3.37
N PRO A 18 -12.95 -11.96 -4.01
CA PRO A 18 -12.59 -13.18 -3.31
C PRO A 18 -11.29 -12.97 -2.54
N ILE A 19 -11.34 -13.13 -1.21
CA ILE A 19 -10.18 -13.06 -0.32
C ILE A 19 -10.09 -14.35 0.52
N SER A 20 -8.89 -14.66 1.02
CA SER A 20 -8.76 -15.68 2.07
C SER A 20 -9.36 -15.18 3.37
N ALA A 21 -9.85 -16.11 4.19
CA ALA A 21 -10.20 -15.82 5.58
C ALA A 21 -8.94 -15.39 6.34
N GLY A 22 -9.05 -14.32 7.13
CA GLY A 22 -7.96 -13.84 7.96
C GLY A 22 -8.43 -12.80 8.96
N PHE A 23 -7.60 -12.59 9.98
CA PHE A 23 -7.91 -11.69 11.09
C PHE A 23 -6.67 -10.87 11.47
N PRO A 24 -6.84 -9.58 11.81
CA PRO A 24 -5.76 -8.80 12.39
C PRO A 24 -5.45 -9.29 13.82
N ALA A 25 -4.19 -9.14 14.22
CA ALA A 25 -3.73 -9.43 15.58
C ALA A 25 -2.73 -8.36 16.05
N PHE A 26 -2.92 -7.89 17.28
CA PHE A 26 -2.08 -6.88 17.94
C PHE A 26 -1.20 -7.48 19.04
N THR A 27 -1.46 -8.73 19.42
CA THR A 27 -0.65 -9.50 20.35
C THR A 27 -0.42 -10.92 19.82
N ALA A 28 0.58 -11.62 20.38
CA ALA A 28 0.83 -13.02 20.04
C ALA A 28 -0.34 -13.94 20.42
N ASP A 29 -1.04 -13.64 21.52
CA ASP A 29 -2.22 -14.40 21.96
C ASP A 29 -3.42 -14.17 21.02
N GLU A 30 -3.62 -12.94 20.54
CA GLU A 30 -4.61 -12.67 19.50
C GLU A 30 -4.28 -13.39 18.18
N ALA A 31 -2.99 -13.47 17.82
CA ALA A 31 -2.56 -14.21 16.63
C ALA A 31 -2.85 -15.72 16.76
N GLU A 32 -2.62 -16.29 17.95
CA GLU A 32 -2.99 -17.67 18.26
C GLU A 32 -4.51 -17.88 18.16
N ALA A 33 -5.31 -16.98 18.73
CA ALA A 33 -6.77 -17.04 18.67
C ALA A 33 -7.32 -16.87 17.25
N ALA A 34 -6.69 -16.03 16.42
CA ALA A 34 -7.00 -15.87 15.01
C ALA A 34 -6.74 -17.17 14.24
N ALA A 35 -5.57 -17.80 14.45
CA ALA A 35 -5.21 -19.04 13.77
C ALA A 35 -6.19 -20.18 14.08
N LYS A 36 -6.69 -20.28 15.32
CA LYS A 36 -7.69 -21.28 15.72
C LYS A 36 -9.05 -21.14 15.02
N GLN A 37 -9.36 -19.96 14.47
CA GLN A 37 -10.59 -19.70 13.70
C GLN A 37 -10.44 -20.03 12.21
N LEU A 38 -9.22 -20.22 11.74
CA LEU A 38 -8.91 -20.49 10.35
C LEU A 38 -8.93 -22.00 10.05
N PRO A 39 -9.26 -22.41 8.82
CA PRO A 39 -9.43 -23.82 8.47
C PRO A 39 -8.14 -24.65 8.61
N GLY A 40 -6.96 -24.02 8.51
CA GLY A 40 -5.68 -24.71 8.51
C GLY A 40 -5.50 -25.68 7.33
N PRO A 41 -4.44 -26.51 7.32
CA PRO A 41 -3.32 -26.53 8.26
C PRO A 41 -2.26 -25.45 7.96
N VAL A 42 -2.37 -24.75 6.83
CA VAL A 42 -1.41 -23.72 6.43
C VAL A 42 -1.92 -22.34 6.84
N TYR A 43 -1.07 -21.56 7.50
CA TYR A 43 -1.33 -20.18 7.90
C TYR A 43 -0.24 -19.27 7.37
N VAL A 44 -0.57 -18.01 7.16
CA VAL A 44 0.37 -16.97 6.78
C VAL A 44 0.34 -15.87 7.84
N VAL A 45 1.50 -15.55 8.42
CA VAL A 45 1.69 -14.44 9.35
C VAL A 45 2.33 -13.29 8.58
N LYS A 46 1.58 -12.19 8.42
CA LYS A 46 2.02 -11.03 7.62
C LYS A 46 2.16 -9.78 8.48
N SER A 47 3.35 -9.17 8.47
CA SER A 47 3.56 -7.81 8.98
C SER A 47 2.64 -6.83 8.28
N GLN A 48 2.01 -5.95 9.04
CA GLN A 48 1.15 -4.89 8.50
C GLN A 48 1.88 -3.57 8.69
N ILE A 49 2.52 -3.13 7.60
CA ILE A 49 3.11 -1.82 7.40
C ILE A 49 2.68 -1.36 6.00
N HIS A 50 2.61 -0.06 5.75
CA HIS A 50 2.14 0.48 4.46
C HIS A 50 3.15 0.24 3.31
N ALA A 51 4.40 -0.06 3.64
CA ALA A 51 5.45 -0.38 2.67
C ALA A 51 5.33 -1.82 2.12
N GLY A 52 5.63 -1.96 0.82
CA GLY A 52 5.72 -3.24 0.13
C GLY A 52 7.03 -3.99 0.39
N GLY A 53 7.23 -5.14 -0.27
CA GLY A 53 8.48 -5.92 -0.17
C GLY A 53 8.66 -6.65 1.16
N ARG A 54 7.61 -6.77 1.98
CA ARG A 54 7.62 -7.34 3.33
C ARG A 54 8.21 -8.74 3.40
N GLY A 55 7.91 -9.60 2.42
CA GLY A 55 8.43 -10.98 2.37
C GLY A 55 9.94 -11.07 2.26
N LYS A 56 10.58 -10.16 1.52
CA LYS A 56 12.05 -10.05 1.37
C LYS A 56 12.69 -9.12 2.42
N GLY A 57 11.88 -8.53 3.31
CA GLY A 57 12.37 -7.60 4.33
C GLY A 57 13.15 -8.30 5.44
N ARG A 58 13.88 -7.51 6.24
CA ARG A 58 14.68 -7.97 7.38
C ARG A 58 14.27 -7.25 8.65
N PHE A 59 14.12 -7.98 9.75
CA PHE A 59 13.85 -7.37 11.05
C PHE A 59 15.15 -6.89 11.72
N ASN A 60 15.12 -5.70 12.29
CA ASN A 60 16.23 -5.18 13.08
C ASN A 60 16.44 -6.02 14.35
N GLY A 61 17.70 -6.31 14.65
CA GLY A 61 18.12 -7.11 15.79
C GLY A 61 17.90 -8.62 15.64
N LEU A 62 17.46 -9.11 14.48
CA LEU A 62 17.47 -10.53 14.15
C LEU A 62 18.67 -10.88 13.26
N GLY A 63 19.12 -12.14 13.32
CA GLY A 63 20.23 -12.65 12.52
C GLY A 63 19.95 -12.63 11.01
N ALA A 64 21.00 -12.80 10.19
CA ALA A 64 20.89 -12.76 8.73
C ALA A 64 19.95 -13.83 8.15
N ASP A 65 19.81 -14.97 8.83
CA ASP A 65 18.95 -16.09 8.42
C ASP A 65 17.48 -15.94 8.90
N ALA A 66 17.14 -14.83 9.56
CA ALA A 66 15.79 -14.60 10.05
C ALA A 66 14.81 -14.44 8.89
N LYS A 67 13.63 -15.03 9.04
CA LYS A 67 12.54 -14.92 8.06
C LYS A 67 12.03 -13.49 7.99
N GLY A 68 11.65 -13.05 6.80
CA GLY A 68 11.09 -11.72 6.56
C GLY A 68 9.68 -11.53 7.14
N GLY A 69 9.03 -10.43 6.74
CA GLY A 69 7.73 -9.99 7.25
C GLY A 69 6.52 -10.80 6.76
N VAL A 70 6.70 -11.79 5.89
CA VAL A 70 5.63 -12.70 5.43
C VAL A 70 6.11 -14.12 5.64
N ARG A 71 5.40 -14.89 6.48
CA ARG A 71 5.85 -16.21 6.93
C ARG A 71 4.73 -17.24 6.81
N VAL A 72 5.00 -18.30 6.05
CA VAL A 72 4.10 -19.46 5.93
C VAL A 72 4.45 -20.48 7.01
N VAL A 73 3.45 -20.90 7.77
CA VAL A 73 3.59 -21.83 8.91
C VAL A 73 2.49 -22.88 8.88
N LYS A 74 2.70 -24.00 9.58
CA LYS A 74 1.83 -25.19 9.51
C LYS A 74 1.18 -25.56 10.85
N SER A 75 1.38 -24.76 11.89
CA SER A 75 0.70 -24.94 13.17
C SER A 75 0.35 -23.61 13.85
N VAL A 76 -0.61 -23.67 14.77
CA VAL A 76 -1.06 -22.53 15.58
C VAL A 76 0.07 -22.06 16.52
N GLU A 77 0.88 -22.99 17.03
CA GLU A 77 2.04 -22.72 17.88
C GLU A 77 3.10 -21.93 17.10
N GLU A 78 3.34 -22.30 15.84
CA GLU A 78 4.23 -21.54 14.97
C GLU A 78 3.68 -20.14 14.68
N VAL A 79 2.36 -19.96 14.50
CA VAL A 79 1.75 -18.63 14.36
C VAL A 79 2.09 -17.76 15.57
N LYS A 80 1.86 -18.27 16.79
CA LYS A 80 2.15 -17.54 18.03
C LYS A 80 3.63 -17.17 18.16
N ALA A 81 4.53 -18.13 17.87
CA ALA A 81 5.98 -17.90 17.95
C ALA A 81 6.45 -16.83 16.97
N ASN A 82 5.96 -16.88 15.72
CA ASN A 82 6.29 -15.86 14.72
C ASN A 82 5.70 -14.50 15.10
N ALA A 83 4.47 -14.46 15.62
CA ALA A 83 3.86 -13.23 16.06
C ALA A 83 4.65 -12.56 17.20
N ALA A 84 5.10 -13.33 18.19
CA ALA A 84 5.94 -12.85 19.28
C ALA A 84 7.31 -12.33 18.81
N GLU A 85 7.87 -12.92 17.76
CA GLU A 85 9.13 -12.44 17.19
C GLU A 85 8.95 -11.14 16.39
N MET A 86 7.85 -11.00 15.64
CA MET A 86 7.64 -9.91 14.69
C MET A 86 7.09 -8.63 15.34
N LEU A 87 6.14 -8.75 16.29
CA LEU A 87 5.47 -7.59 16.90
C LEU A 87 6.45 -6.71 17.68
N GLY A 88 6.33 -5.40 17.50
CA GLY A 88 7.18 -4.39 18.14
C GLY A 88 8.58 -4.25 17.53
N ARG A 89 8.97 -5.11 16.58
CA ARG A 89 10.24 -4.97 15.86
C ARG A 89 10.11 -4.06 14.66
N VAL A 90 11.23 -3.48 14.25
CA VAL A 90 11.34 -2.71 13.01
C VAL A 90 11.63 -3.65 11.84
N LEU A 91 10.77 -3.63 10.83
CA LEU A 91 10.94 -4.33 9.56
C LEU A 91 11.51 -3.36 8.52
N VAL A 92 12.69 -3.68 8.00
CA VAL A 92 13.35 -2.98 6.91
C VAL A 92 12.99 -3.65 5.58
N THR A 93 12.50 -2.87 4.63
CA THR A 93 12.21 -3.27 3.25
C THR A 93 12.92 -2.32 2.29
N HIS A 94 12.96 -2.66 1.01
CA HIS A 94 13.48 -1.75 -0.02
C HIS A 94 12.69 -0.43 -0.11
N GLN A 95 11.41 -0.39 0.30
CA GLN A 95 10.56 0.82 0.25
C GLN A 95 10.66 1.68 1.52
N THR A 96 11.14 1.13 2.64
CA THR A 96 11.25 1.89 3.91
C THR A 96 12.63 2.53 4.10
N GLY A 97 13.61 2.17 3.27
CA GLY A 97 15.02 2.48 3.54
C GLY A 97 15.51 1.85 4.85
N GLU A 98 16.67 2.31 5.33
CA GLU A 98 17.33 1.78 6.53
C GLU A 98 16.54 2.00 7.82
N ALA A 99 15.76 3.08 7.88
CA ALA A 99 14.92 3.41 9.03
C ALA A 99 13.89 2.31 9.33
N GLY A 100 13.41 1.63 8.29
CA GLY A 100 12.41 0.57 8.42
C GLY A 100 11.07 1.08 8.95
N LYS A 101 10.20 0.13 9.33
CA LYS A 101 8.95 0.45 10.01
C LYS A 101 8.62 -0.50 11.13
N GLN A 102 8.20 0.02 12.28
CA GLN A 102 7.80 -0.80 13.42
C GLN A 102 6.51 -1.56 13.12
N VAL A 103 6.53 -2.87 13.30
CA VAL A 103 5.38 -3.75 13.10
C VAL A 103 4.52 -3.72 14.36
N ASN A 104 3.46 -2.92 14.34
CA ASN A 104 2.52 -2.78 15.47
C ASN A 104 1.32 -3.73 15.40
N ARG A 105 1.10 -4.37 14.25
CA ARG A 105 -0.01 -5.29 14.02
C ARG A 105 0.38 -6.32 12.95
N LEU A 106 -0.29 -7.47 13.00
CA LEU A 106 -0.13 -8.58 12.08
C LEU A 106 -1.46 -8.92 11.43
N TYR A 107 -1.40 -9.60 10.30
CA TYR A 107 -2.55 -10.23 9.66
C TYR A 107 -2.29 -11.73 9.55
N ILE A 108 -3.18 -12.52 10.18
CA ILE A 108 -3.11 -13.98 10.21
C ILE A 108 -4.15 -14.50 9.22
N GLU A 109 -3.69 -15.21 8.20
CA GLU A 109 -4.52 -15.58 7.06
C GLU A 109 -4.40 -17.07 6.72
N ALA A 110 -5.47 -17.66 6.21
CA ALA A 110 -5.47 -19.02 5.68
C ALA A 110 -4.58 -19.11 4.42
N GLY A 111 -3.73 -20.14 4.36
CA GLY A 111 -2.93 -20.43 3.18
C GLY A 111 -3.80 -20.72 1.95
N ALA A 112 -3.33 -20.31 0.77
CA ALA A 112 -3.98 -20.55 -0.51
C ALA A 112 -3.18 -21.58 -1.35
N PRO A 113 -3.83 -22.52 -2.04
CA PRO A 113 -3.16 -23.45 -2.94
C PRO A 113 -2.87 -22.77 -4.28
N ILE A 114 -1.74 -22.06 -4.36
CA ILE A 114 -1.36 -21.24 -5.52
C ILE A 114 -0.94 -22.14 -6.69
N ALA A 115 -1.60 -21.98 -7.84
CA ALA A 115 -1.18 -22.56 -9.12
C ALA A 115 -0.40 -21.54 -9.95
N LYS A 116 -0.87 -20.28 -9.98
CA LYS A 116 -0.23 -19.20 -10.73
C LYS A 116 -0.48 -17.84 -10.10
N GLU A 117 0.46 -16.92 -10.27
CA GLU A 117 0.40 -15.55 -9.76
C GLU A 117 0.33 -14.55 -10.91
N TYR A 118 -0.48 -13.53 -10.73
CA TYR A 118 -0.72 -12.44 -11.67
C TYR A 118 -0.58 -11.10 -10.96
N TYR A 119 -0.33 -10.05 -11.74
CA TYR A 119 -0.38 -8.67 -11.26
C TYR A 119 -1.62 -7.97 -11.83
N LEU A 120 -2.34 -7.25 -10.96
CA LEU A 120 -3.44 -6.38 -11.37
C LEU A 120 -3.46 -5.11 -10.52
N SER A 121 -3.50 -3.96 -11.15
CA SER A 121 -3.62 -2.66 -10.48
C SER A 121 -4.62 -1.75 -11.17
N LEU A 122 -5.24 -0.84 -10.43
CA LEU A 122 -6.03 0.29 -10.90
C LEU A 122 -5.41 1.57 -10.37
N LEU A 123 -5.30 2.56 -11.25
CA LEU A 123 -4.82 3.90 -10.91
C LEU A 123 -5.40 4.94 -11.87
N VAL A 124 -5.18 6.21 -11.59
CA VAL A 124 -5.50 7.30 -12.53
C VAL A 124 -4.30 7.52 -13.47
N ASP A 125 -4.45 7.12 -14.73
CA ASP A 125 -3.48 7.38 -15.79
C ASP A 125 -3.53 8.88 -16.12
N ARG A 126 -2.54 9.61 -15.59
CA ARG A 126 -2.43 11.07 -15.73
C ARG A 126 -2.18 11.52 -17.17
N ALA A 127 -1.63 10.67 -18.04
CA ALA A 127 -1.36 11.04 -19.42
C ALA A 127 -2.64 11.22 -20.24
N VAL A 128 -3.70 10.49 -19.88
CA VAL A 128 -5.01 10.54 -20.55
C VAL A 128 -6.15 11.01 -19.65
N GLY A 129 -5.89 11.21 -18.35
CA GLY A 129 -6.90 11.60 -17.37
C GLY A 129 -7.99 10.55 -17.16
N ARG A 130 -7.63 9.25 -17.13
CA ARG A 130 -8.60 8.15 -17.02
C ARG A 130 -8.17 7.14 -15.97
N VAL A 131 -9.15 6.50 -15.32
CA VAL A 131 -8.87 5.28 -14.56
C VAL A 131 -8.42 4.19 -15.52
N ALA A 132 -7.30 3.54 -15.21
CA ALA A 132 -6.72 2.49 -16.02
C ALA A 132 -6.40 1.27 -15.18
N PHE A 133 -6.66 0.09 -15.73
CA PHE A 133 -6.09 -1.15 -15.25
C PHE A 133 -4.69 -1.32 -15.83
N VAL A 134 -3.76 -1.74 -14.99
CA VAL A 134 -2.43 -2.22 -15.37
C VAL A 134 -2.35 -3.68 -14.96
N VAL A 135 -2.16 -4.59 -15.91
CA VAL A 135 -2.17 -6.04 -15.66
C VAL A 135 -0.99 -6.73 -16.31
N SER A 136 -0.48 -7.77 -15.66
CA SER A 136 0.66 -8.55 -16.16
C SER A 136 0.58 -10.01 -15.72
N THR A 137 1.16 -10.91 -16.51
CA THR A 137 1.36 -12.32 -16.10
C THR A 137 2.46 -12.51 -15.08
N GLU A 138 3.26 -11.48 -14.80
CA GLU A 138 4.36 -11.51 -13.85
C GLU A 138 3.87 -11.06 -12.46
N GLY A 139 3.05 -11.88 -11.81
CA GLY A 139 2.66 -11.68 -10.41
C GLY A 139 3.77 -12.04 -9.43
N GLY A 140 3.71 -11.49 -8.21
CA GLY A 140 4.68 -11.78 -7.13
C GLY A 140 6.02 -11.06 -7.31
N MET A 141 6.17 -10.26 -8.36
CA MET A 141 7.34 -9.45 -8.67
C MET A 141 7.05 -7.95 -8.51
N ASP A 142 8.13 -7.17 -8.43
CA ASP A 142 8.06 -5.71 -8.52
C ASP A 142 7.62 -5.31 -9.94
N ILE A 143 6.53 -4.53 -10.06
CA ILE A 143 5.97 -4.20 -11.38
C ILE A 143 6.84 -3.16 -12.10
N GLU A 144 7.55 -2.31 -11.37
CA GLU A 144 8.50 -1.36 -11.92
C GLU A 144 9.67 -2.11 -12.60
N GLU A 145 10.15 -3.21 -12.01
CA GLU A 145 11.17 -4.08 -12.63
C GLU A 145 10.66 -4.71 -13.94
N VAL A 146 9.40 -5.17 -13.94
CA VAL A 146 8.75 -5.72 -15.15
C VAL A 146 8.60 -4.63 -16.22
N ALA A 147 8.28 -3.39 -15.83
CA ALA A 147 8.13 -2.27 -16.75
C ALA A 147 9.46 -1.87 -17.40
N GLU A 148 10.57 -1.96 -16.67
CA GLU A 148 11.90 -1.66 -17.19
C GLU A 148 12.44 -2.76 -18.11
N HIS A 149 12.30 -4.03 -17.71
CA HIS A 149 12.97 -5.15 -18.39
C HIS A 149 12.09 -5.89 -19.41
N THR A 150 10.79 -5.97 -19.17
CA THR A 150 9.82 -6.69 -20.03
C THR A 150 8.51 -5.90 -20.20
N PRO A 151 8.56 -4.65 -20.71
CA PRO A 151 7.40 -3.77 -20.81
C PRO A 151 6.26 -4.37 -21.64
N GLU A 152 6.55 -5.28 -22.57
CA GLU A 152 5.57 -5.96 -23.42
C GLU A 152 4.63 -6.90 -22.64
N LYS A 153 4.99 -7.29 -21.41
CA LYS A 153 4.14 -8.08 -20.52
C LYS A 153 3.13 -7.25 -19.74
N ILE A 154 3.25 -5.92 -19.79
CA ILE A 154 2.34 -5.00 -19.13
C ILE A 154 1.27 -4.54 -20.11
N HIS A 155 0.02 -4.79 -19.75
CA HIS A 155 -1.12 -4.38 -20.53
C HIS A 155 -1.91 -3.32 -19.78
N THR A 156 -2.18 -2.20 -20.45
CA THR A 156 -2.97 -1.09 -19.89
C THR A 156 -4.35 -1.05 -20.54
N ILE A 157 -5.41 -1.16 -19.73
CA ILE A 157 -6.81 -1.06 -20.18
C ILE A 157 -7.43 0.19 -19.56
N ARG A 158 -7.66 1.20 -20.39
CA ARG A 158 -8.21 2.50 -19.97
C ARG A 158 -9.72 2.49 -20.01
N ILE A 159 -10.35 3.04 -18.98
CA ILE A 159 -11.81 3.12 -18.88
C ILE A 159 -12.26 4.53 -19.23
N ASP A 160 -13.11 4.64 -20.25
CA ASP A 160 -13.75 5.91 -20.58
C ASP A 160 -14.72 6.32 -19.45
N PRO A 161 -14.61 7.54 -18.90
CA PRO A 161 -15.44 7.95 -17.77
C PRO A 161 -16.94 8.00 -18.06
N ALA A 162 -17.35 8.29 -19.30
CA ALA A 162 -18.75 8.43 -19.68
C ALA A 162 -19.45 7.07 -19.80
N SER A 163 -18.78 6.08 -20.38
CA SER A 163 -19.30 4.71 -20.50
C SER A 163 -19.06 3.85 -19.27
N GLY A 164 -18.01 4.13 -18.49
CA GLY A 164 -17.62 3.33 -17.34
C GLY A 164 -17.08 1.95 -17.74
N PHE A 165 -17.01 1.03 -16.77
CA PHE A 165 -16.54 -0.33 -17.04
C PHE A 165 -17.57 -1.12 -17.84
N MET A 166 -17.16 -1.61 -19.00
CA MET A 166 -17.97 -2.38 -19.93
C MET A 166 -17.41 -3.80 -20.10
N PRO A 167 -18.23 -4.78 -20.53
CA PRO A 167 -17.80 -6.18 -20.63
C PRO A 167 -16.56 -6.44 -21.49
N HIS A 168 -16.27 -5.56 -22.47
CA HIS A 168 -15.08 -5.70 -23.31
C HIS A 168 -13.78 -5.39 -22.54
N HIS A 169 -13.81 -4.52 -21.53
CA HIS A 169 -12.65 -4.29 -20.66
C HIS A 169 -12.31 -5.56 -19.87
N GLY A 170 -13.31 -6.23 -19.31
CA GLY A 170 -13.13 -7.50 -18.60
C GLY A 170 -12.54 -8.60 -19.50
N ARG A 171 -12.98 -8.67 -20.77
CA ARG A 171 -12.37 -9.57 -21.76
C ARG A 171 -10.92 -9.19 -22.08
N GLY A 172 -10.63 -7.89 -22.20
CA GLY A 172 -9.27 -7.39 -22.41
C GLY A 172 -8.32 -7.77 -21.26
N ILE A 173 -8.78 -7.63 -20.01
CA ILE A 173 -8.04 -8.04 -18.81
C ILE A 173 -7.81 -9.55 -18.81
N ALA A 174 -8.85 -10.35 -19.05
CA ALA A 174 -8.71 -11.81 -19.10
C ALA A 174 -7.72 -12.26 -20.19
N ALA A 175 -7.78 -11.66 -21.38
CA ALA A 175 -6.86 -11.95 -22.47
C ALA A 175 -5.41 -11.58 -22.13
N ALA A 176 -5.20 -10.40 -21.52
CA ALA A 176 -3.88 -9.95 -21.06
C ALA A 176 -3.27 -10.90 -20.02
N LEU A 177 -4.10 -11.43 -19.11
CA LEU A 177 -3.68 -12.43 -18.11
C LEU A 177 -3.63 -13.86 -18.68
N LYS A 178 -3.93 -14.05 -19.97
CA LYS A 178 -4.00 -15.36 -20.65
C LYS A 178 -4.94 -16.35 -19.94
N LEU A 179 -6.09 -15.84 -19.48
CA LEU A 179 -7.12 -16.61 -18.80
C LEU A 179 -8.19 -17.03 -19.79
N GLU A 180 -8.66 -18.27 -19.67
CA GLU A 180 -9.68 -18.87 -20.53
C GLU A 180 -10.86 -19.42 -19.73
N GLY A 181 -11.95 -19.78 -20.42
CA GLY A 181 -13.07 -20.50 -19.82
C GLY A 181 -13.70 -19.79 -18.60
N ASP A 182 -13.76 -20.50 -17.48
CA ASP A 182 -14.33 -19.98 -16.23
C ASP A 182 -13.46 -18.89 -15.59
N LEU A 183 -12.13 -19.03 -15.65
CA LEU A 183 -11.19 -18.04 -15.11
C LEU A 183 -11.33 -16.69 -15.83
N ALA A 184 -11.55 -16.68 -17.14
CA ALA A 184 -11.83 -15.46 -17.89
C ALA A 184 -13.10 -14.74 -17.40
N LYS A 185 -14.16 -15.51 -17.06
CA LYS A 185 -15.40 -14.96 -16.50
C LYS A 185 -15.18 -14.42 -15.09
N GLN A 186 -14.42 -15.14 -14.26
CA GLN A 186 -14.05 -14.70 -12.92
C GLN A 186 -13.23 -13.40 -12.97
N ALA A 187 -12.25 -13.30 -13.87
CA ALA A 187 -11.43 -12.10 -14.05
C ALA A 187 -12.27 -10.88 -14.46
N ALA A 188 -13.19 -11.05 -15.42
CA ALA A 188 -14.07 -9.97 -15.85
C ALA A 188 -15.00 -9.49 -14.71
N LYS A 189 -15.55 -10.43 -13.93
CA LYS A 189 -16.38 -10.11 -12.76
C LYS A 189 -15.56 -9.39 -11.69
N LEU A 190 -14.39 -9.92 -11.34
CA LEU A 190 -13.49 -9.32 -10.35
C LEU A 190 -13.09 -7.90 -10.76
N ALA A 191 -12.65 -7.71 -12.01
CA ALA A 191 -12.29 -6.39 -12.51
C ALA A 191 -13.43 -5.36 -12.37
N GLN A 192 -14.67 -5.75 -12.68
CA GLN A 192 -15.84 -4.87 -12.45
C GLN A 192 -16.02 -4.54 -10.96
N GLN A 193 -15.85 -5.51 -10.06
CA GLN A 193 -15.97 -5.29 -8.61
C GLN A 193 -14.88 -4.34 -8.10
N LEU A 194 -13.63 -4.53 -8.53
CA LEU A 194 -12.50 -3.68 -8.17
C LEU A 194 -12.66 -2.25 -8.72
N TYR A 195 -13.12 -2.10 -9.97
CA TYR A 195 -13.42 -0.78 -10.52
C TYR A 195 -14.54 -0.07 -9.76
N THR A 196 -15.56 -0.82 -9.33
CA THR A 196 -16.65 -0.29 -8.51
C THR A 196 -16.13 0.18 -7.16
N ALA A 197 -15.31 -0.64 -6.49
CA ALA A 197 -14.67 -0.28 -5.23
C ALA A 197 -13.79 0.97 -5.37
N PHE A 198 -12.94 1.00 -6.40
CA PHE A 198 -12.03 2.11 -6.68
C PHE A 198 -12.78 3.44 -6.82
N LYS A 199 -13.86 3.46 -7.61
CA LYS A 199 -14.69 4.68 -7.76
C LYS A 199 -15.49 5.02 -6.52
N ALA A 200 -16.09 4.03 -5.85
CA ALA A 200 -16.95 4.26 -4.70
C ALA A 200 -16.20 4.82 -3.50
N THR A 201 -14.89 4.57 -3.41
CA THR A 201 -14.04 4.96 -2.28
C THR A 201 -13.09 6.11 -2.61
N ASP A 202 -13.16 6.68 -3.82
CA ASP A 202 -12.19 7.64 -4.33
C ASP A 202 -10.74 7.18 -4.11
N ALA A 203 -10.49 5.91 -4.41
CA ALA A 203 -9.14 5.37 -4.40
C ALA A 203 -8.28 6.08 -5.45
N SER A 204 -7.02 6.32 -5.11
CA SER A 204 -6.00 6.80 -6.04
C SER A 204 -5.14 5.66 -6.59
N LEU A 205 -5.03 4.57 -5.83
CA LEU A 205 -4.32 3.35 -6.18
C LEU A 205 -5.03 2.14 -5.56
N LEU A 206 -5.19 1.08 -6.35
CA LEU A 206 -5.53 -0.25 -5.87
C LEU A 206 -4.62 -1.23 -6.60
N GLU A 207 -3.71 -1.87 -5.88
CA GLU A 207 -2.79 -2.86 -6.41
C GLU A 207 -3.07 -4.21 -5.75
N ILE A 208 -3.15 -5.26 -6.57
CA ILE A 208 -3.29 -6.65 -6.16
C ILE A 208 -2.08 -7.40 -6.69
N ASN A 209 -1.16 -7.73 -5.79
CA ASN A 209 0.09 -8.38 -6.14
C ASN A 209 0.53 -9.38 -5.04
N PRO A 210 0.22 -10.67 -5.16
CA PRO A 210 -0.36 -11.32 -6.34
C PRO A 210 -1.89 -11.41 -6.34
N LEU A 211 -2.47 -11.37 -7.54
CA LEU A 211 -3.75 -12.01 -7.86
C LEU A 211 -3.45 -13.48 -8.17
N VAL A 212 -4.03 -14.41 -7.41
CA VAL A 212 -3.71 -15.83 -7.52
C VAL A 212 -4.77 -16.58 -8.30
N GLU A 213 -4.35 -17.46 -9.19
CA GLU A 213 -5.13 -18.62 -9.61
C GLU A 213 -4.82 -19.79 -8.68
N THR A 214 -5.85 -20.34 -8.05
CA THR A 214 -5.74 -21.50 -7.17
C THR A 214 -5.78 -22.80 -7.97
N THR A 215 -5.26 -23.90 -7.39
CA THR A 215 -5.26 -25.22 -8.05
C THR A 215 -6.65 -25.77 -8.38
N ASP A 216 -7.71 -25.26 -7.75
CA ASP A 216 -9.11 -25.58 -8.04
C ASP A 216 -9.77 -24.61 -9.05
N GLY A 217 -8.99 -23.76 -9.72
CA GLY A 217 -9.45 -22.90 -10.80
C GLY A 217 -10.25 -21.69 -10.32
N LYS A 218 -9.84 -21.08 -9.19
CA LYS A 218 -10.43 -19.84 -8.67
C LYS A 218 -9.44 -18.69 -8.67
N LEU A 219 -9.93 -17.49 -8.90
CA LEU A 219 -9.16 -16.27 -8.68
C LEU A 219 -9.32 -15.79 -7.24
N LEU A 220 -8.21 -15.35 -6.64
CA LEU A 220 -8.13 -14.94 -5.25
C LEU A 220 -7.21 -13.73 -5.09
N VAL A 221 -7.68 -12.70 -4.38
CA VAL A 221 -6.87 -11.55 -3.98
C VAL A 221 -6.01 -11.96 -2.79
N LEU A 222 -4.75 -12.30 -3.06
CA LEU A 222 -3.84 -12.79 -2.01
C LEU A 222 -3.23 -11.64 -1.21
N ASP A 223 -2.83 -10.56 -1.87
CA ASP A 223 -2.35 -9.33 -1.25
C ASP A 223 -3.02 -8.12 -1.94
N ALA A 224 -3.22 -7.05 -1.18
CA ALA A 224 -3.83 -5.83 -1.69
C ALA A 224 -3.23 -4.60 -1.01
N LYS A 225 -2.83 -3.62 -1.82
CA LYS A 225 -2.39 -2.29 -1.40
C LYS A 225 -3.38 -1.26 -1.92
N MET A 226 -3.90 -0.42 -1.03
CA MET A 226 -4.85 0.62 -1.39
C MET A 226 -4.41 1.98 -0.86
N GLY A 227 -4.51 2.98 -1.74
CA GLY A 227 -4.34 4.39 -1.44
C GLY A 227 -5.56 5.18 -1.89
N PHE A 228 -5.89 6.22 -1.14
CA PHE A 228 -7.05 7.09 -1.36
C PHE A 228 -6.62 8.52 -1.64
N ASP A 229 -7.40 9.22 -2.45
CA ASP A 229 -7.25 10.66 -2.66
C ASP A 229 -7.56 11.42 -1.35
N GLY A 230 -6.54 12.10 -0.82
CA GLY A 230 -6.68 12.91 0.39
C GLY A 230 -7.75 14.00 0.25
N ASN A 231 -7.95 14.53 -0.95
CA ASN A 231 -8.94 15.56 -1.22
C ASN A 231 -10.38 15.05 -1.17
N ALA A 232 -10.61 13.73 -1.20
CA ALA A 232 -11.93 13.13 -1.14
C ALA A 232 -12.31 12.64 0.28
N LEU A 233 -11.39 12.66 1.24
CA LEU A 233 -11.62 12.07 2.57
C LEU A 233 -12.75 12.75 3.35
N PHE A 234 -13.07 14.02 3.06
CA PHE A 234 -14.16 14.74 3.71
C PHE A 234 -15.54 14.08 3.51
N ARG A 235 -15.71 13.26 2.47
CA ARG A 235 -16.95 12.52 2.17
C ARG A 235 -16.85 11.02 2.46
N HIS A 236 -15.74 10.56 3.03
CA HIS A 236 -15.48 9.15 3.38
C HIS A 236 -15.03 9.02 4.84
N PRO A 237 -15.92 9.29 5.82
CA PRO A 237 -15.58 9.16 7.23
C PRO A 237 -15.17 7.72 7.60
N ASP A 238 -15.79 6.73 6.97
CA ASP A 238 -15.48 5.31 7.16
C ASP A 238 -14.07 4.93 6.68
N ILE A 239 -13.57 5.58 5.62
CA ILE A 239 -12.19 5.39 5.15
C ILE A 239 -11.21 6.14 6.06
N LEU A 240 -11.56 7.36 6.49
CA LEU A 240 -10.71 8.15 7.39
C LEU A 240 -10.47 7.45 8.73
N GLU A 241 -11.46 6.71 9.25
CA GLU A 241 -11.33 5.87 10.46
C GLU A 241 -10.26 4.78 10.32
N LEU A 242 -9.88 4.39 9.10
CA LEU A 242 -8.86 3.38 8.85
C LEU A 242 -7.43 3.93 8.95
N ARG A 243 -7.24 5.25 9.01
CA ARG A 243 -5.93 5.91 9.03
C ARG A 243 -5.10 5.43 10.22
N ASP A 244 -3.89 4.96 9.94
CA ASP A 244 -2.91 4.61 10.95
C ASP A 244 -1.83 5.69 11.06
N LEU A 245 -1.94 6.55 12.06
CA LEU A 245 -0.94 7.59 12.32
C LEU A 245 0.42 7.00 12.73
N THR A 246 0.47 5.75 13.22
CA THR A 246 1.77 5.12 13.50
C THR A 246 2.55 4.84 12.23
N GLU A 247 1.90 4.88 11.06
CA GLU A 247 2.52 4.70 9.76
C GLU A 247 3.13 5.99 9.17
N GLU A 248 2.78 7.15 9.70
CA GLU A 248 3.20 8.46 9.19
C GLU A 248 4.32 9.08 10.04
N ASP A 249 5.03 10.07 9.49
CA ASP A 249 6.04 10.81 10.24
C ASP A 249 5.39 11.78 11.24
N ALA A 250 5.96 11.88 12.44
CA ALA A 250 5.40 12.70 13.51
C ALA A 250 5.28 14.19 13.15
N MET A 251 6.23 14.70 12.35
CA MET A 251 6.25 16.08 11.89
C MET A 251 5.22 16.32 10.80
N GLU A 252 5.02 15.36 9.90
CA GLU A 252 3.95 15.38 8.89
C GLU A 252 2.56 15.37 9.55
N ILE A 253 2.38 14.55 10.59
CA ILE A 253 1.14 14.52 11.38
C ILE A 253 0.88 15.89 12.02
N GLU A 254 1.88 16.48 12.67
CA GLU A 254 1.74 17.80 13.29
C GLU A 254 1.44 18.89 12.25
N ALA A 255 2.13 18.87 11.10
CA ALA A 255 1.89 19.78 9.99
C ALA A 255 0.44 19.70 9.47
N SER A 256 -0.09 18.47 9.33
CA SER A 256 -1.45 18.25 8.82
C SER A 256 -2.54 18.91 9.67
N LYS A 257 -2.32 19.12 10.97
CA LYS A 257 -3.27 19.81 11.87
C LYS A 257 -3.46 21.28 11.54
N TYR A 258 -2.50 21.88 10.84
CA TYR A 258 -2.52 23.28 10.43
C TYR A 258 -2.71 23.45 8.93
N ASP A 259 -3.07 22.37 8.21
CA ASP A 259 -3.20 22.39 6.76
C ASP A 259 -1.89 22.90 6.10
N LEU A 260 -0.77 22.32 6.56
CA LEU A 260 0.57 22.52 6.03
C LEU A 260 0.99 21.24 5.30
N ALA A 261 1.50 21.38 4.08
CA ALA A 261 2.11 20.26 3.36
C ALA A 261 3.60 20.21 3.74
N TYR A 262 3.96 19.27 4.61
CA TYR A 262 5.32 19.02 5.06
C TYR A 262 5.79 17.66 4.59
N VAL A 263 7.07 17.54 4.21
CA VAL A 263 7.75 16.26 3.97
C VAL A 263 9.15 16.36 4.56
N LYS A 264 9.53 15.40 5.40
CA LYS A 264 10.87 15.34 5.98
C LYS A 264 11.89 14.87 4.94
N LEU A 265 13.09 15.46 4.95
CA LEU A 265 14.26 15.06 4.17
C LEU A 265 15.47 14.88 5.10
N ASP A 266 16.60 14.41 4.57
CA ASP A 266 17.80 14.08 5.35
C ASP A 266 18.82 15.22 5.48
N GLY A 267 18.45 16.44 5.09
CA GLY A 267 19.33 17.60 5.12
C GLY A 267 19.38 18.35 6.44
N ASN A 268 20.01 19.53 6.41
CA ASN A 268 20.21 20.39 7.58
C ASN A 268 19.76 21.85 7.37
N ILE A 269 19.17 22.18 6.22
CA ILE A 269 18.61 23.52 5.95
C ILE A 269 17.08 23.45 5.91
N GLY A 270 16.45 23.98 6.96
CA GLY A 270 15.00 24.09 7.04
C GLY A 270 14.42 25.08 6.03
N CYS A 271 13.36 24.67 5.31
CA CYS A 271 12.69 25.50 4.30
C CYS A 271 11.24 25.77 4.69
N MET A 272 10.78 27.01 4.49
CA MET A 272 9.38 27.40 4.61
C MET A 272 9.03 28.33 3.44
N VAL A 273 8.13 27.90 2.58
CA VAL A 273 7.83 28.60 1.32
C VAL A 273 6.32 28.63 1.07
N ASN A 274 5.83 29.66 0.41
CA ASN A 274 4.44 29.77 -0.02
C ASN A 274 4.30 29.33 -1.50
N GLY A 275 3.64 28.19 -1.70
CA GLY A 275 3.39 27.56 -2.99
C GLY A 275 4.33 26.39 -3.28
N ALA A 276 3.75 25.21 -3.50
CA ALA A 276 4.47 23.96 -3.73
C ALA A 276 5.56 24.03 -4.82
N GLY A 277 5.28 24.70 -5.95
CA GLY A 277 6.26 24.87 -7.03
C GLY A 277 7.50 25.65 -6.60
N LEU A 278 7.32 26.72 -5.82
CA LEU A 278 8.43 27.52 -5.30
C LEU A 278 9.15 26.80 -4.15
N ALA A 279 8.43 26.02 -3.34
CA ALA A 279 9.01 25.19 -2.30
C ALA A 279 9.97 24.15 -2.89
N MET A 280 9.57 23.47 -3.97
CA MET A 280 10.45 22.55 -4.72
C MET A 280 11.67 23.28 -5.30
N ALA A 281 11.47 24.39 -6.00
CA ALA A 281 12.58 25.17 -6.57
C ALA A 281 13.56 25.70 -5.51
N THR A 282 13.07 25.97 -4.30
CA THR A 282 13.89 26.42 -3.16
C THR A 282 14.77 25.29 -2.62
N MET A 283 14.24 24.08 -2.52
CA MET A 283 15.06 22.91 -2.16
C MET A 283 16.10 22.61 -3.25
N ASP A 284 15.70 22.70 -4.52
CA ASP A 284 16.60 22.48 -5.65
C ASP A 284 17.75 23.48 -5.67
N ILE A 285 17.48 24.78 -5.45
CA ILE A 285 18.54 25.80 -5.43
C ILE A 285 19.48 25.63 -4.23
N ILE A 286 18.99 25.16 -3.07
CA ILE A 286 19.84 24.81 -1.92
C ILE A 286 20.79 23.67 -2.30
N LYS A 287 20.26 22.60 -2.90
CA LYS A 287 21.04 21.45 -3.37
C LYS A 287 22.05 21.83 -4.44
N LEU A 288 21.66 22.65 -5.42
CA LEU A 288 22.55 23.16 -6.47
C LEU A 288 23.70 24.00 -5.91
N ASN A 289 23.53 24.61 -4.75
CA ASN A 289 24.58 25.38 -4.06
C ASN A 289 25.35 24.55 -3.00
N GLY A 290 25.23 23.22 -3.03
CA GLY A 290 26.08 22.30 -2.26
C GLY A 290 25.63 22.05 -0.81
N ALA A 291 24.38 22.37 -0.47
CA ALA A 291 23.81 22.06 0.84
C ALA A 291 22.61 21.12 0.73
N GLU A 292 22.18 20.52 1.84
CA GLU A 292 21.07 19.56 1.85
C GLU A 292 19.82 20.19 2.47
N PRO A 293 18.69 20.28 1.75
CA PRO A 293 17.43 20.73 2.34
C PRO A 293 16.91 19.68 3.34
N ALA A 294 16.51 20.13 4.52
CA ALA A 294 16.01 19.27 5.60
C ALA A 294 14.53 18.91 5.45
N ASN A 295 13.77 19.72 4.70
CA ASN A 295 12.34 19.48 4.53
C ASN A 295 11.79 20.20 3.29
N PHE A 296 10.66 19.67 2.79
CA PHE A 296 9.68 20.43 2.01
C PHE A 296 8.64 21.00 2.98
N LEU A 297 8.27 22.28 2.85
CA LEU A 297 7.12 22.84 3.54
C LEU A 297 6.46 23.94 2.71
N ASP A 298 5.20 23.70 2.35
CA ASP A 298 4.31 24.68 1.71
C ASP A 298 3.30 25.22 2.73
N VAL A 299 3.36 26.53 3.01
CA VAL A 299 2.39 27.24 3.87
C VAL A 299 1.11 27.67 3.13
N GLY A 300 1.04 27.44 1.83
CA GLY A 300 -0.05 27.85 0.94
C GLY A 300 -0.06 29.34 0.63
N GLY A 301 -1.03 29.78 -0.17
CA GLY A 301 -1.17 31.18 -0.59
C GLY A 301 -1.59 32.17 0.51
N GLY A 302 -2.00 31.67 1.68
CA GLY A 302 -2.49 32.47 2.82
C GLY A 302 -1.70 32.18 4.10
N ALA A 303 -0.46 32.67 4.17
CA ALA A 303 0.42 32.49 5.34
C ALA A 303 -0.07 33.34 6.53
N THR A 304 -0.93 32.76 7.37
CA THR A 304 -1.37 33.38 8.63
C THR A 304 -0.28 33.31 9.69
N LYS A 305 -0.37 34.18 10.70
CA LYS A 305 0.56 34.16 11.85
C LYS A 305 0.60 32.78 12.52
N GLU A 306 -0.56 32.14 12.63
CA GLU A 306 -0.74 30.82 13.23
C GLU A 306 -0.03 29.74 12.41
N LYS A 307 -0.25 29.71 11.08
CA LYS A 307 0.41 28.75 10.17
C LYS A 307 1.94 28.92 10.17
N VAL A 308 2.42 30.16 10.10
CA VAL A 308 3.86 30.46 10.13
C VAL A 308 4.48 30.07 11.48
N THR A 309 3.79 30.33 12.59
CA THR A 309 4.26 29.93 13.93
C THR A 309 4.34 28.41 14.06
N ALA A 310 3.34 27.68 13.55
CA ALA A 310 3.33 26.23 13.53
C ALA A 310 4.47 25.68 12.66
N ALA A 311 4.65 26.22 11.46
CA ALA A 311 5.73 25.84 10.55
C ALA A 311 7.11 26.00 11.20
N PHE A 312 7.38 27.13 11.87
CA PHE A 312 8.62 27.31 12.62
C PHE A 312 8.82 26.25 13.70
N LYS A 313 7.79 25.99 14.52
CA LYS A 313 7.87 24.97 15.58
C LYS A 313 8.21 23.60 15.01
N ILE A 314 7.59 23.23 13.89
CA ILE A 314 7.83 21.95 13.21
C ILE A 314 9.27 21.89 12.72
N ILE A 315 9.74 22.88 11.95
CA ILE A 315 11.11 22.89 11.42
C ILE A 315 12.15 22.81 12.55
N THR A 316 12.00 23.61 13.61
CA THR A 316 12.96 23.65 14.73
C THR A 316 12.87 22.44 15.67
N ALA A 317 11.89 21.55 15.48
CA ALA A 317 11.81 20.29 16.21
C ALA A 317 12.68 19.20 15.58
N ASP A 318 13.15 19.38 14.34
CA ASP A 318 14.10 18.46 13.73
C ASP A 318 15.51 18.72 14.31
N PRO A 319 16.13 17.76 15.00
CA PRO A 319 17.48 17.95 15.53
C PRO A 319 18.56 18.14 14.46
N ASN A 320 18.24 17.86 13.18
CA ASN A 320 19.15 18.07 12.06
C ASN A 320 19.21 19.53 11.57
N VAL A 321 18.26 20.39 11.98
CA VAL A 321 18.13 21.80 11.54
C VAL A 321 18.67 22.78 12.59
#